data_AF-A0A821KA93-F1
#
_entry.id   AF-A0A821KA93-F1
#
_cell.length_a   1.000
_cell.length_b   1.000
_cell.length_c   1.000
_cell.angle_alpha   90.00
_cell.angle_beta   90.00
_cell.angle_gamma   90.00
#
_symmetry.space_group_name_H-M   'P 1'
#
loop_
_entity.id
_entity.type
_entity.pdbx_description
1 polymer ?
#
loop_
_entity_poly.entity_id
_entity_poly.type
_entity_poly.pdbx_seq_one_letter_code
_entity_poly.pdbx_strand_id
1 'polypeptide(L)'
;MVKTAALYLLSVKIAQQPNNSVIVYPTDAPYVSLGTLFNAVFRIILNGNQTSGLLTMVEDLIYNGTGSRCQIHTKEDQTLHVLNGSLQIYMNGYQFCAPAGTTVYIPRNVTQSQRNLGSKPIDTQLLYSPSGMENYLYQVISLVAQQTINRTEVAELAATRGIFFCPEIEWEDLNYSQQNEYNAADVHIDDHHELIQQIDTEIKDLTKQQQLDKEEEKKLQRYINELKQQAQQCENEIKKFEEEVKRMTAEIERLEQELDAIKDEQQRLQNEIQLKEQERDRLKQKFRIEKQRLEQLQNQLQKLEDAKQVLEEQRERLEELRQQIERELEEVNRQVQQIEHQIQELQARIERLQEEIRQLQLEIQRIERQMQDLEIELARIEQKLEETERKLQECQQNMDEINEKINQIEDMIKRIEQAIEMKRNRKQELATYKLDLQQKLVEAISKMVQIQIQVALLQQQITQGKEQINQLKRTLETLKHTVQKLENQMRSLEKEFKIL
;
A
#
# COMPACT_ATOMS: atom_id res chain seq x y z
N MET A 1 -5.42 -67.23 -15.30
CA MET A 1 -4.54 -66.32 -14.55
C MET A 1 -3.11 -66.57 -15.02
N VAL A 2 -2.59 -65.73 -15.92
CA VAL A 2 -1.15 -65.65 -16.24
C VAL A 2 -0.83 -64.16 -16.27
N LYS A 3 0.18 -63.73 -15.51
CA LYS A 3 0.70 -62.35 -15.50
C LYS A 3 2.05 -62.32 -16.20
N THR A 4 2.49 -61.12 -16.60
CA THR A 4 3.84 -60.81 -17.10
C THR A 4 4.23 -61.52 -18.41
N ALA A 5 5.15 -60.97 -19.22
CA ALA A 5 5.98 -59.78 -19.00
C ALA A 5 5.41 -58.52 -19.68
N ALA A 6 5.24 -57.44 -18.90
CA ALA A 6 5.37 -56.10 -19.47
C ALA A 6 6.87 -55.82 -19.62
N LEU A 7 7.29 -55.13 -20.69
CA LEU A 7 8.66 -54.63 -20.78
C LEU A 7 8.88 -53.56 -19.69
N TYR A 8 9.41 -53.99 -18.55
CA TYR A 8 10.22 -53.10 -17.73
C TYR A 8 11.47 -52.75 -18.54
N LEU A 9 11.41 -51.61 -19.24
CA LEU A 9 12.60 -50.82 -19.53
C LEU A 9 13.16 -50.39 -18.16
N LEU A 10 13.97 -51.28 -17.59
CA LEU A 10 14.66 -51.06 -16.32
C LEU A 10 15.48 -49.78 -16.44
N SER A 11 15.08 -48.77 -15.68
CA SER A 11 15.85 -47.54 -15.50
C SER A 11 17.10 -47.86 -14.69
N VAL A 12 18.11 -48.38 -15.39
CA VAL A 12 19.43 -48.71 -14.82
C VAL A 12 19.95 -47.49 -14.08
N LYS A 13 20.31 -47.67 -12.80
CA LYS A 13 20.82 -46.61 -11.92
C LYS A 13 22.29 -46.29 -12.26
N ILE A 14 22.50 -45.78 -13.47
CA ILE A 14 23.83 -45.39 -13.96
C ILE A 14 24.27 -44.13 -13.21
N ALA A 15 25.32 -44.25 -12.41
CA ALA A 15 25.99 -43.11 -11.81
C ALA A 15 26.86 -42.42 -12.87
N GLN A 16 26.33 -41.41 -13.55
CA GLN A 16 27.14 -40.51 -14.40
C GLN A 16 28.14 -39.75 -13.51
N GLN A 17 29.42 -39.93 -13.79
CA GLN A 17 30.53 -39.24 -13.13
C GLN A 17 30.97 -38.03 -13.97
N PRO A 18 31.81 -37.12 -13.45
CA PRO A 18 32.36 -36.01 -14.22
C PRO A 18 32.98 -36.45 -15.55
N ASN A 19 32.95 -35.56 -16.54
CA ASN A 19 33.50 -35.77 -17.89
C ASN A 19 32.97 -37.04 -18.60
N ASN A 20 31.65 -37.26 -18.55
CA ASN A 20 30.93 -38.39 -19.18
C ASN A 20 31.46 -39.79 -18.79
N SER A 21 32.15 -39.92 -17.66
CA SER A 21 32.62 -41.22 -17.19
C SER A 21 31.46 -42.06 -16.65
N VAL A 22 31.43 -43.35 -16.99
CA VAL A 22 30.34 -44.28 -16.65
C VAL A 22 30.89 -45.52 -15.96
N ILE A 23 30.22 -45.92 -14.87
CA ILE A 23 30.46 -47.18 -14.15
C ILE A 23 29.18 -48.02 -14.24
N VAL A 24 29.32 -49.32 -14.50
CA VAL A 24 28.22 -50.29 -14.55
C VAL A 24 28.62 -51.52 -13.75
N TYR A 25 27.90 -51.81 -12.67
CA TYR A 25 28.19 -53.01 -11.86
C TYR A 25 27.54 -54.27 -12.47
N PRO A 26 28.01 -55.49 -12.12
CA PRO A 26 27.44 -56.73 -12.64
C PRO A 26 25.91 -56.85 -12.49
N THR A 27 25.35 -56.28 -11.41
CA THR A 27 23.91 -56.23 -11.11
C THR A 27 23.08 -55.33 -12.02
N ASP A 28 23.71 -54.35 -12.66
CA ASP A 28 23.00 -53.19 -13.24
C ASP A 28 22.62 -53.43 -14.70
N ALA A 29 23.35 -54.32 -15.37
CA ALA A 29 23.06 -54.83 -16.70
C ALA A 29 22.64 -56.31 -16.58
N PRO A 30 21.34 -56.63 -16.57
CA PRO A 30 20.88 -58.02 -16.56
C PRO A 30 21.09 -58.69 -17.93
N TYR A 31 21.27 -60.01 -17.93
CA TYR A 31 21.18 -60.83 -19.14
C TYR A 31 19.74 -60.89 -19.65
N VAL A 32 19.57 -60.84 -20.97
CA VAL A 32 18.29 -60.88 -21.68
C VAL A 32 18.35 -61.92 -22.79
N SER A 33 17.38 -62.83 -22.81
CA SER A 33 17.29 -63.89 -23.82
C SER A 33 16.52 -63.44 -25.06
N LEU A 34 16.99 -63.81 -26.25
CA LEU A 34 16.21 -63.79 -27.50
C LEU A 34 15.25 -64.99 -27.64
N GLY A 35 14.94 -65.67 -26.53
CA GLY A 35 13.99 -66.78 -26.48
C GLY A 35 14.39 -67.99 -27.35
N THR A 36 13.44 -68.90 -27.52
CA THR A 36 13.62 -70.14 -28.29
C THR A 36 13.78 -69.91 -29.80
N LEU A 37 13.46 -68.71 -30.31
CA LEU A 37 13.58 -68.34 -31.71
C LEU A 37 15.04 -68.26 -32.18
N PHE A 38 15.97 -67.88 -31.29
CA PHE A 38 17.40 -67.71 -31.58
C PHE A 38 18.34 -68.43 -30.61
N ASN A 39 17.87 -68.82 -29.42
CA ASN A 39 18.66 -69.50 -28.38
C ASN A 39 20.00 -68.79 -28.04
N ALA A 40 19.94 -67.45 -27.97
CA ALA A 40 21.04 -66.56 -27.63
C ALA A 40 20.65 -65.69 -26.42
N VAL A 41 21.64 -65.32 -25.60
CA VAL A 41 21.45 -64.63 -24.32
C VAL A 41 22.51 -63.53 -24.18
N PHE A 42 22.07 -62.28 -24.25
CA PHE A 42 22.92 -61.09 -24.32
C PHE A 42 22.81 -60.25 -23.05
N ARG A 43 23.93 -59.66 -22.61
CA ARG A 43 23.97 -58.65 -21.54
C ARG A 43 24.63 -57.39 -22.08
N ILE A 44 23.83 -56.34 -22.31
CA ILE A 44 24.32 -55.04 -22.81
C ILE A 44 24.91 -54.27 -21.63
N ILE A 45 26.23 -54.14 -21.61
CA ILE A 45 27.01 -53.55 -20.51
C ILE A 45 27.16 -52.03 -20.72
N LEU A 46 27.46 -51.62 -21.97
CA LEU A 46 27.57 -50.21 -22.37
C LEU A 46 26.78 -49.96 -23.66
N ASN A 47 26.08 -48.83 -23.71
CA ASN A 47 25.30 -48.35 -24.86
C ASN A 47 25.70 -46.94 -25.30
N GLY A 48 25.19 -46.48 -26.44
CA GLY A 48 25.56 -45.20 -27.04
C GLY A 48 25.19 -43.98 -26.19
N ASN A 49 24.16 -44.09 -25.34
CA ASN A 49 23.80 -43.03 -24.39
C ASN A 49 24.83 -42.91 -23.25
N GLN A 50 25.47 -44.01 -22.86
CA GLN A 50 26.56 -44.04 -21.89
C GLN A 50 27.90 -43.61 -22.52
N THR A 51 28.19 -44.07 -23.73
CA THR A 51 29.50 -43.87 -24.39
C THR A 51 29.56 -42.66 -25.32
N SER A 52 28.54 -41.79 -25.31
CA SER A 52 28.40 -40.65 -26.23
C SER A 52 28.47 -41.06 -27.71
N GLY A 53 27.95 -42.25 -28.03
CA GLY A 53 27.96 -42.85 -29.38
C GLY A 53 29.25 -43.57 -29.76
N LEU A 54 30.28 -43.59 -28.91
CA LEU A 54 31.60 -44.14 -29.27
C LEU A 54 31.63 -45.66 -29.41
N LEU A 55 30.99 -46.40 -28.50
CA LEU A 55 30.96 -47.87 -28.56
C LEU A 55 29.75 -48.49 -27.84
N THR A 56 29.30 -49.66 -28.33
CA THR A 56 28.44 -50.58 -27.58
C THR A 56 29.33 -51.70 -27.00
N MET A 57 29.09 -52.15 -25.77
CA MET A 57 29.75 -53.34 -25.21
C MET A 57 28.72 -54.33 -24.67
N VAL A 58 28.83 -55.59 -25.05
CA VAL A 58 27.84 -56.66 -24.82
C VAL A 58 28.56 -57.95 -24.42
N GLU A 59 28.04 -58.70 -23.47
CA GLU A 59 28.38 -60.11 -23.26
C GLU A 59 27.38 -61.00 -24.02
N ASP A 60 27.85 -62.01 -24.75
CA ASP A 60 27.03 -63.01 -25.47
C ASP A 60 27.40 -64.43 -25.02
N LEU A 61 26.39 -65.18 -24.56
CA LEU A 61 26.48 -66.53 -24.04
C LEU A 61 26.02 -67.54 -25.11
N ILE A 62 26.98 -68.14 -25.79
CA ILE A 62 26.76 -69.00 -26.96
C ILE A 62 26.65 -70.47 -26.50
N TYR A 63 25.45 -71.03 -26.52
CA TYR A 63 25.19 -72.42 -26.10
C TYR A 63 25.78 -73.46 -27.06
N ASN A 64 25.93 -74.71 -26.59
CA ASN A 64 26.34 -75.84 -27.43
C ASN A 64 25.42 -75.98 -28.66
N GLY A 65 26.02 -76.11 -29.85
CA GLY A 65 25.30 -76.23 -31.11
C GLY A 65 24.65 -74.93 -31.60
N THR A 66 24.84 -73.79 -30.92
CA THR A 66 24.38 -72.47 -31.39
C THR A 66 25.53 -71.59 -31.86
N GLY A 67 25.17 -70.44 -32.40
CA GLY A 67 26.07 -69.53 -33.10
C GLY A 67 25.30 -68.40 -33.79
N SER A 68 26.02 -67.50 -34.45
CA SER A 68 25.39 -66.58 -35.39
C SER A 68 25.08 -67.29 -36.70
N ARG A 69 24.21 -66.71 -37.52
CA ARG A 69 24.23 -66.99 -38.96
C ARG A 69 25.41 -66.25 -39.60
N CYS A 70 25.75 -66.63 -40.84
CA CYS A 70 26.68 -65.86 -41.66
C CYS A 70 26.11 -64.45 -41.89
N GLN A 71 26.87 -63.41 -41.58
CA GLN A 71 26.40 -62.03 -41.60
C GLN A 71 27.52 -61.02 -41.90
N ILE A 72 27.15 -59.88 -42.48
CA ILE A 72 28.01 -58.70 -42.69
C ILE A 72 27.43 -57.55 -41.87
N HIS A 73 28.28 -56.81 -41.15
CA HIS A 73 27.93 -55.55 -40.48
C HIS A 73 28.50 -54.39 -41.31
N THR A 74 27.68 -53.41 -41.69
CA THR A 74 28.13 -52.28 -42.55
C THR A 74 28.31 -50.96 -41.82
N LYS A 75 27.80 -50.83 -40.58
CA LYS A 75 27.84 -49.58 -39.80
C LYS A 75 28.81 -49.62 -38.63
N GLU A 76 28.98 -50.77 -38.00
CA GLU A 76 29.87 -51.00 -36.87
C GLU A 76 31.02 -51.95 -37.24
N ASP A 77 32.23 -51.64 -36.78
CA ASP A 77 33.31 -52.63 -36.64
C ASP A 77 33.07 -53.43 -35.34
N GLN A 78 33.31 -54.75 -35.36
CA GLN A 78 33.07 -55.65 -34.24
C GLN A 78 34.39 -56.21 -33.70
N THR A 79 34.66 -56.01 -32.41
CA THR A 79 35.70 -56.74 -31.67
C THR A 79 35.05 -57.84 -30.83
N LEU A 80 35.56 -59.06 -30.91
CA LEU A 80 35.13 -60.21 -30.10
C LEU A 80 36.30 -60.66 -29.22
N HIS A 81 36.04 -60.92 -27.95
CA HIS A 81 36.99 -61.55 -27.04
C HIS A 81 36.36 -62.79 -26.39
N VAL A 82 37.01 -63.95 -26.51
CA VAL A 82 36.53 -65.23 -25.96
C VAL A 82 36.93 -65.33 -24.49
N LEU A 83 35.96 -65.29 -23.57
CA LEU A 83 36.22 -65.31 -22.12
C LEU A 83 36.43 -66.73 -21.58
N ASN A 84 35.73 -67.72 -22.13
CA ASN A 84 35.96 -69.14 -21.82
C ASN A 84 35.64 -70.06 -23.02
N GLY A 85 35.99 -71.34 -22.91
CA GLY A 85 35.75 -72.33 -23.97
C GLY A 85 36.61 -72.12 -25.22
N SER A 86 36.08 -72.48 -26.40
CA SER A 86 36.76 -72.33 -27.69
C SER A 86 35.75 -72.24 -28.83
N LEU A 87 35.71 -71.09 -29.51
CA LEU A 87 34.71 -70.74 -30.51
C LEU A 87 35.26 -71.00 -31.93
N GLN A 88 34.49 -71.60 -32.83
CA GLN A 88 34.87 -71.62 -34.25
C GLN A 88 34.30 -70.37 -34.93
N ILE A 89 35.16 -69.62 -35.61
CA ILE A 89 34.83 -68.33 -36.23
C ILE A 89 35.16 -68.39 -37.72
N TYR A 90 34.20 -68.02 -38.57
CA TYR A 90 34.40 -67.77 -39.98
C TYR A 90 34.62 -66.27 -40.21
N MET A 91 35.61 -65.91 -41.01
CA MET A 91 35.85 -64.54 -41.50
C MET A 91 36.34 -64.56 -42.94
N ASN A 92 35.60 -63.91 -43.85
CA ASN A 92 36.00 -63.67 -45.24
C ASN A 92 36.54 -64.90 -45.99
N GLY A 93 35.84 -66.04 -45.90
CA GLY A 93 36.24 -67.32 -46.51
C GLY A 93 37.07 -68.24 -45.60
N TYR A 94 37.76 -67.70 -44.60
CA TYR A 94 38.64 -68.45 -43.72
C TYR A 94 37.94 -68.88 -42.43
N GLN A 95 38.28 -70.06 -41.91
CA GLN A 95 37.73 -70.59 -40.66
C GLN A 95 38.85 -70.75 -39.62
N PHE A 96 38.57 -70.33 -38.38
CA PHE A 96 39.53 -70.25 -37.29
C PHE A 96 38.96 -70.89 -36.02
N CYS A 97 39.83 -71.41 -35.15
CA CYS A 97 39.47 -71.83 -33.79
C CYS A 97 40.04 -70.82 -32.79
N ALA A 98 39.16 -70.20 -32.00
CA ALA A 98 39.46 -69.14 -31.05
C ALA A 98 39.25 -69.63 -29.60
N PRO A 99 40.29 -70.17 -28.94
CA PRO A 99 40.22 -70.54 -27.53
C PRO A 99 40.12 -69.31 -26.61
N ALA A 100 39.74 -69.53 -25.35
CA ALA A 100 39.70 -68.51 -24.31
C ALA A 100 40.98 -67.64 -24.25
N GLY A 101 40.79 -66.32 -24.17
CA GLY A 101 41.85 -65.32 -24.29
C GLY A 101 42.08 -64.80 -25.72
N THR A 102 41.48 -65.41 -26.74
CA THR A 102 41.59 -64.92 -28.13
C THR A 102 40.73 -63.66 -28.32
N THR A 103 41.34 -62.60 -28.87
CA THR A 103 40.66 -61.42 -29.39
C THR A 103 40.65 -61.46 -30.91
N VAL A 104 39.51 -61.14 -31.52
CA VAL A 104 39.30 -61.06 -32.96
C VAL A 104 38.73 -59.68 -33.30
N TYR A 105 39.36 -58.97 -34.23
CA TYR A 105 38.84 -57.70 -34.76
C TYR A 105 38.28 -57.94 -36.16
N ILE A 106 37.00 -57.60 -36.34
CA ILE A 106 36.22 -57.80 -37.56
C ILE A 106 35.78 -56.41 -38.03
N PRO A 107 36.49 -55.78 -38.99
CA PRO A 107 36.05 -54.50 -39.53
C PRO A 107 34.73 -54.66 -40.30
N ARG A 108 33.99 -53.56 -40.42
CA ARG A 108 32.79 -53.46 -41.25
C ARG A 108 33.02 -53.98 -42.67
N ASN A 109 31.94 -54.46 -43.29
CA ASN A 109 31.90 -55.10 -44.61
C ASN A 109 32.62 -56.47 -44.69
N VAL A 110 33.18 -57.00 -43.60
CA VAL A 110 33.66 -58.39 -43.53
C VAL A 110 32.51 -59.35 -43.25
N THR A 111 32.40 -60.39 -44.09
CA THR A 111 31.53 -61.55 -43.87
C THR A 111 32.05 -62.37 -42.69
N GLN A 112 31.24 -62.50 -41.63
CA GLN A 112 31.60 -63.19 -40.40
C GLN A 112 30.53 -64.20 -39.96
N SER A 113 30.95 -65.22 -39.20
CA SER A 113 30.04 -66.10 -38.45
C SER A 113 30.75 -66.76 -37.27
N GLN A 114 30.01 -67.24 -36.28
CA GLN A 114 30.56 -67.96 -35.12
C GLN A 114 29.69 -69.16 -34.75
N ARG A 115 30.28 -70.30 -34.36
CA ARG A 115 29.58 -71.48 -33.83
C ARG A 115 30.30 -72.12 -32.63
N ASN A 116 29.54 -72.59 -31.65
CA ASN A 116 30.04 -73.35 -30.51
C ASN A 116 29.80 -74.87 -30.70
N LEU A 117 30.89 -75.61 -30.96
CA LEU A 117 30.86 -77.08 -31.05
C LEU A 117 31.11 -77.78 -29.69
N GLY A 118 31.57 -77.05 -28.68
CA GLY A 118 31.91 -77.58 -27.36
C GLY A 118 30.67 -77.89 -26.51
N SER A 119 30.76 -78.90 -25.63
CA SER A 119 29.63 -79.39 -24.80
C SER A 119 29.23 -78.48 -23.63
N LYS A 120 29.71 -77.23 -23.61
CA LYS A 120 29.40 -76.19 -22.61
C LYS A 120 29.13 -74.86 -23.33
N PRO A 121 28.33 -73.95 -22.75
CA PRO A 121 28.25 -72.58 -23.24
C PRO A 121 29.62 -71.90 -23.28
N ILE A 122 29.77 -70.95 -24.20
CA ILE A 122 30.94 -70.08 -24.36
C ILE A 122 30.52 -68.66 -24.00
N ASP A 123 31.21 -68.06 -23.04
CA ASP A 123 31.10 -66.62 -22.76
C ASP A 123 32.00 -65.83 -23.72
N THR A 124 31.44 -64.84 -24.40
CA THR A 124 32.18 -63.86 -25.20
C THR A 124 31.85 -62.43 -24.80
N GLN A 125 32.80 -61.52 -24.98
CA GLN A 125 32.56 -60.08 -24.92
C GLN A 125 32.69 -59.50 -26.33
N LEU A 126 31.67 -58.76 -26.74
CA LEU A 126 31.53 -58.09 -28.03
C LEU A 126 31.57 -56.57 -27.83
N LEU A 127 32.35 -55.88 -28.65
CA LEU A 127 32.42 -54.42 -28.70
C LEU A 127 32.15 -53.95 -30.13
N TYR A 128 31.19 -53.03 -30.28
CA TYR A 128 30.79 -52.45 -31.56
C TYR A 128 31.18 -50.98 -31.62
N SER A 129 31.82 -50.54 -32.72
CA SER A 129 32.32 -49.17 -32.90
C SER A 129 31.99 -48.64 -34.30
N PRO A 130 31.28 -47.49 -34.44
CA PRO A 130 30.63 -46.70 -33.39
C PRO A 130 29.51 -47.48 -32.68
N SER A 131 28.93 -46.89 -31.64
CA SER A 131 27.78 -47.47 -30.94
C SER A 131 26.52 -47.47 -31.80
N GLY A 132 25.71 -48.52 -31.67
CA GLY A 132 24.42 -48.62 -32.37
C GLY A 132 23.73 -49.96 -32.18
N MET A 133 24.52 -51.04 -32.07
CA MET A 133 24.06 -52.43 -32.02
C MET A 133 23.03 -52.72 -30.92
N GLU A 134 23.11 -52.07 -29.77
CA GLU A 134 22.13 -52.25 -28.69
C GLU A 134 20.72 -51.88 -29.12
N ASN A 135 20.57 -50.93 -30.05
CA ASN A 135 19.26 -50.45 -30.49
C ASN A 135 18.60 -51.44 -31.46
N TYR A 136 19.38 -52.28 -32.13
CA TYR A 136 18.89 -53.47 -32.81
C TYR A 136 18.50 -54.55 -31.78
N LEU A 137 19.40 -54.88 -30.85
CA LEU A 137 19.17 -55.91 -29.83
C LEU A 137 17.92 -55.62 -28.98
N TYR A 138 17.77 -54.41 -28.43
CA TYR A 138 16.58 -54.01 -27.68
C TYR A 138 15.28 -54.14 -28.49
N GLN A 139 15.33 -53.86 -29.80
CA GLN A 139 14.16 -53.96 -30.68
C GLN A 139 13.79 -55.42 -30.97
N VAL A 140 14.77 -56.28 -31.26
CA VAL A 140 14.54 -57.73 -31.44
C VAL A 140 14.08 -58.37 -30.12
N ILE A 141 14.73 -58.07 -28.99
CA ILE A 141 14.32 -58.48 -27.64
C ILE A 141 12.84 -58.15 -27.40
N SER A 142 12.44 -56.90 -27.65
CA SER A 142 11.08 -56.42 -27.42
C SER A 142 10.04 -57.19 -28.24
N LEU A 143 10.30 -57.40 -29.52
CA LEU A 143 9.37 -58.04 -30.45
C LEU A 143 9.30 -59.56 -30.27
N VAL A 144 10.44 -60.22 -29.97
CA VAL A 144 10.45 -61.66 -29.65
C VAL A 144 9.80 -61.94 -28.30
N ALA A 145 10.01 -61.09 -27.29
CA ALA A 145 9.32 -61.21 -25.99
C ALA A 145 7.80 -61.05 -26.10
N GLN A 146 7.32 -60.28 -27.09
CA GLN A 146 5.90 -60.12 -27.43
C GLN A 146 5.36 -61.23 -28.36
N GLN A 147 6.24 -62.10 -28.89
CA GLN A 147 5.93 -63.10 -29.93
C GLN A 147 5.36 -62.48 -31.23
N THR A 148 5.70 -61.23 -31.52
CA THR A 148 5.19 -60.44 -32.66
C THR A 148 6.15 -60.37 -33.84
N ILE A 149 7.17 -61.23 -33.90
CA ILE A 149 8.15 -61.26 -35.00
C ILE A 149 8.66 -62.67 -35.30
N ASN A 150 8.85 -62.96 -36.60
CA ASN A 150 9.40 -64.20 -37.13
C ASN A 150 10.84 -64.02 -37.67
N ARG A 151 11.51 -65.12 -38.08
CA ARG A 151 12.92 -65.08 -38.53
C ARG A 151 13.16 -64.23 -39.80
N THR A 152 12.19 -64.12 -40.69
CA THR A 152 12.28 -63.29 -41.90
C THR A 152 12.20 -61.80 -41.54
N GLU A 153 11.21 -61.43 -40.73
CA GLU A 153 11.03 -60.05 -40.24
C GLU A 153 12.21 -59.58 -39.38
N VAL A 154 12.86 -60.48 -38.61
CA VAL A 154 14.12 -60.17 -37.92
C VAL A 154 15.27 -59.93 -38.92
N ALA A 155 15.33 -60.64 -40.04
CA ALA A 155 16.33 -60.39 -41.09
C ALA A 155 16.08 -59.07 -41.84
N GLU A 156 14.83 -58.70 -42.08
CA GLU A 156 14.46 -57.38 -42.62
C GLU A 156 14.84 -56.26 -41.64
N LEU A 157 14.52 -56.43 -40.35
CA LEU A 157 14.93 -55.50 -39.29
C LEU A 157 16.45 -55.38 -39.18
N ALA A 158 17.18 -56.50 -39.26
CA ALA A 158 18.64 -56.53 -39.30
C ALA A 158 19.20 -55.71 -40.48
N ALA A 159 18.62 -55.85 -41.68
CA ALA A 159 19.02 -55.09 -42.86
C ALA A 159 18.84 -53.57 -42.67
N THR A 160 17.73 -53.10 -42.05
CA THR A 160 17.57 -51.66 -41.71
C THR A 160 18.69 -51.15 -40.79
N ARG A 161 19.21 -52.04 -39.92
CA ARG A 161 20.28 -51.74 -38.98
C ARG A 161 21.67 -51.86 -39.59
N GLY A 162 21.81 -52.44 -40.78
CA GLY A 162 23.10 -52.61 -41.48
C GLY A 162 23.73 -53.99 -41.26
N ILE A 163 22.93 -54.96 -40.79
CA ILE A 163 23.33 -56.34 -40.57
C ILE A 163 22.67 -57.20 -41.65
N PHE A 164 23.45 -57.70 -42.60
CA PHE A 164 22.95 -58.47 -43.74
C PHE A 164 23.32 -59.93 -43.58
N PHE A 165 22.33 -60.82 -43.55
CA PHE A 165 22.57 -62.26 -43.51
C PHE A 165 22.95 -62.80 -44.89
N CYS A 166 24.01 -63.59 -44.93
CA CYS A 166 24.53 -64.24 -46.13
C CYS A 166 23.98 -65.68 -46.25
N PRO A 167 24.29 -66.42 -47.33
CA PRO A 167 24.07 -67.86 -47.40
C PRO A 167 24.72 -68.60 -46.22
N GLU A 168 24.27 -69.83 -45.96
CA GLU A 168 24.87 -70.64 -44.91
C GLU A 168 26.29 -71.06 -45.30
N ILE A 169 27.19 -71.08 -44.32
CA ILE A 169 28.58 -71.48 -44.50
C ILE A 169 28.64 -73.00 -44.51
N GLU A 170 29.25 -73.56 -45.56
CA GLU A 170 29.82 -74.91 -45.48
C GLU A 170 31.00 -74.85 -44.51
N TRP A 171 30.75 -75.27 -43.28
CA TRP A 171 31.78 -75.31 -42.24
C TRP A 171 32.69 -76.51 -42.49
N GLU A 172 33.98 -76.24 -42.62
CA GLU A 172 34.99 -77.30 -42.62
C GLU A 172 35.27 -77.65 -41.15
N ASP A 173 35.20 -78.95 -40.84
CA ASP A 173 35.70 -79.49 -39.57
C ASP A 173 37.23 -79.58 -39.66
N LEU A 174 37.87 -78.40 -39.72
CA LEU A 174 39.27 -78.17 -40.07
C LEU A 174 40.25 -79.06 -39.30
N ASN A 175 40.67 -80.14 -39.97
CA ASN A 175 41.83 -80.95 -39.62
C ASN A 175 42.80 -80.94 -40.82
N TYR A 176 44.06 -80.62 -40.54
CA TYR A 176 45.17 -80.34 -41.47
C TYR A 176 45.50 -81.48 -42.48
N SER A 177 45.66 -81.21 -43.80
CA SER A 177 46.88 -81.53 -44.65
C SER A 177 46.74 -81.94 -46.16
N GLN A 178 47.44 -81.21 -47.06
CA GLN A 178 48.32 -81.64 -48.22
C GLN A 178 47.82 -82.10 -49.64
N GLN A 179 48.75 -82.52 -50.56
CA GLN A 179 48.86 -82.13 -52.02
C GLN A 179 49.33 -83.20 -53.08
N ASN A 180 49.13 -82.90 -54.41
CA ASN A 180 49.98 -83.09 -55.65
C ASN A 180 50.17 -84.40 -56.55
N GLU A 181 50.04 -84.22 -57.90
CA GLU A 181 50.94 -84.53 -59.11
C GLU A 181 51.13 -85.88 -59.95
N TYR A 182 51.05 -85.73 -61.31
CA TYR A 182 51.85 -86.18 -62.54
C TYR A 182 52.12 -87.62 -63.19
N ASN A 183 51.90 -87.70 -64.54
CA ASN A 183 52.68 -88.22 -65.77
C ASN A 183 53.09 -89.69 -66.24
N ALA A 184 52.70 -90.03 -67.51
CA ALA A 184 53.46 -90.39 -68.79
C ALA A 184 54.15 -91.76 -69.22
N ALA A 185 54.07 -92.07 -70.56
CA ALA A 185 55.09 -92.65 -71.55
C ALA A 185 55.18 -94.15 -72.09
N ASP A 186 55.33 -94.29 -73.44
CA ASP A 186 56.19 -95.12 -74.39
C ASP A 186 56.42 -96.69 -74.38
N VAL A 187 56.93 -97.44 -75.43
CA VAL A 187 56.80 -97.48 -76.95
C VAL A 187 57.53 -98.72 -77.67
N HIS A 188 57.33 -98.95 -79.01
CA HIS A 188 58.10 -99.75 -80.06
C HIS A 188 57.87 -101.26 -80.44
N ILE A 189 58.41 -101.65 -81.64
CA ILE A 189 58.28 -102.85 -82.53
C ILE A 189 59.63 -103.12 -83.29
N ASP A 190 59.83 -104.27 -83.96
CA ASP A 190 60.45 -104.52 -85.32
C ASP A 190 60.41 -106.06 -85.62
N ASP A 191 60.87 -106.75 -86.70
CA ASP A 191 61.75 -106.53 -87.89
C ASP A 191 61.48 -107.63 -89.00
N HIS A 192 62.15 -107.57 -90.17
CA HIS A 192 62.54 -108.66 -91.14
C HIS A 192 61.50 -109.30 -92.12
N HIS A 193 61.83 -109.77 -93.36
CA HIS A 193 62.92 -109.40 -94.30
C HIS A 193 62.84 -109.86 -95.80
N GLU A 194 62.23 -111.00 -96.17
CA GLU A 194 62.52 -111.80 -97.41
C GLU A 194 62.32 -111.15 -98.82
N LEU A 195 61.91 -109.89 -98.92
CA LEU A 195 61.52 -109.21 -100.17
C LEU A 195 62.67 -108.86 -101.15
N ILE A 196 63.91 -109.22 -100.80
CA ILE A 196 65.18 -108.60 -101.22
C ILE A 196 65.45 -108.64 -102.74
N GLN A 197 64.97 -109.66 -103.47
CA GLN A 197 65.37 -109.88 -104.87
C GLN A 197 64.35 -109.45 -105.93
N GLN A 198 63.07 -109.27 -105.57
CA GLN A 198 62.15 -108.48 -106.41
C GLN A 198 62.53 -106.99 -106.31
N ILE A 199 62.90 -106.57 -105.09
CA ILE A 199 63.42 -105.25 -104.77
C ILE A 199 64.51 -104.75 -105.73
N ASP A 200 65.42 -105.57 -106.30
CA ASP A 200 66.56 -105.04 -107.07
C ASP A 200 66.22 -104.52 -108.50
N THR A 201 65.16 -105.06 -109.12
CA THR A 201 64.63 -104.48 -110.38
C THR A 201 63.64 -103.37 -110.07
N GLU A 202 62.80 -103.57 -109.06
CA GLU A 202 61.91 -102.54 -108.52
C GLU A 202 62.72 -101.31 -108.11
N ILE A 203 63.92 -101.47 -107.53
CA ILE A 203 64.88 -100.42 -107.15
C ILE A 203 65.21 -99.48 -108.31
N LYS A 204 65.22 -99.91 -109.57
CA LYS A 204 65.58 -99.00 -110.69
C LYS A 204 64.43 -98.06 -111.04
N ASP A 205 63.22 -98.59 -111.16
CA ASP A 205 62.05 -97.76 -111.40
C ASP A 205 61.66 -96.98 -110.13
N LEU A 206 61.80 -97.58 -108.94
CA LEU A 206 61.74 -96.89 -107.64
C LEU A 206 62.87 -95.88 -107.46
N THR A 207 64.05 -96.00 -108.08
CA THR A 207 65.08 -94.93 -108.04
C THR A 207 64.66 -93.74 -108.89
N LYS A 208 63.99 -94.01 -110.01
CA LYS A 208 63.47 -92.97 -110.92
C LYS A 208 62.23 -92.29 -110.33
N GLN A 209 61.36 -93.08 -109.70
CA GLN A 209 60.26 -92.61 -108.88
C GLN A 209 60.80 -91.83 -107.68
N GLN A 210 61.73 -92.36 -106.89
CA GLN A 210 62.43 -91.65 -105.79
C GLN A 210 63.11 -90.36 -106.26
N GLN A 211 63.53 -90.21 -107.52
CA GLN A 211 64.03 -88.92 -108.03
C GLN A 211 62.91 -87.92 -108.31
N LEU A 212 61.77 -88.36 -108.83
CA LEU A 212 60.56 -87.54 -108.96
C LEU A 212 59.97 -87.21 -107.58
N ASP A 213 59.80 -88.21 -106.73
CA ASP A 213 59.37 -88.09 -105.34
C ASP A 213 60.35 -87.22 -104.54
N LYS A 214 61.66 -87.20 -104.81
CA LYS A 214 62.61 -86.24 -104.21
C LYS A 214 62.45 -84.82 -104.75
N GLU A 215 62.01 -84.64 -105.99
CA GLU A 215 61.66 -83.31 -106.52
C GLU A 215 60.30 -82.83 -105.96
N GLU A 216 59.36 -83.73 -105.71
CA GLU A 216 58.10 -83.42 -105.03
C GLU A 216 58.30 -83.23 -103.52
N GLU A 217 59.12 -84.04 -102.86
CA GLU A 217 59.60 -83.87 -101.48
C GLU A 217 60.29 -82.52 -101.32
N LYS A 218 61.16 -82.10 -102.24
CA LYS A 218 61.74 -80.73 -102.21
C LYS A 218 60.68 -79.64 -102.34
N LYS A 219 59.66 -79.81 -103.20
CA LYS A 219 58.56 -78.84 -103.35
C LYS A 219 57.69 -78.80 -102.10
N LEU A 220 57.30 -79.96 -101.58
CA LEU A 220 56.56 -80.13 -100.33
C LEU A 220 57.35 -79.56 -99.16
N GLN A 221 58.67 -79.79 -99.08
CA GLN A 221 59.51 -79.27 -98.01
C GLN A 221 59.70 -77.74 -98.11
N ARG A 222 59.74 -77.17 -99.32
CA ARG A 222 59.66 -75.70 -99.50
C ARG A 222 58.31 -75.18 -99.03
N TYR A 223 57.21 -75.78 -99.47
CA TYR A 223 55.85 -75.38 -99.09
C TYR A 223 55.58 -75.57 -97.59
N ILE A 224 56.10 -76.62 -96.97
CA ILE A 224 56.09 -76.87 -95.52
C ILE A 224 56.93 -75.82 -94.79
N ASN A 225 58.07 -75.38 -95.34
CA ASN A 225 58.87 -74.32 -94.74
C ASN A 225 58.20 -72.93 -94.88
N GLU A 226 57.55 -72.65 -96.01
CA GLU A 226 56.73 -71.46 -96.23
C GLU A 226 55.53 -71.44 -95.28
N LEU A 227 54.80 -72.55 -95.17
CA LEU A 227 53.70 -72.73 -94.20
C LEU A 227 54.18 -72.66 -92.75
N LYS A 228 55.36 -73.19 -92.41
CA LYS A 228 55.98 -73.01 -91.08
C LYS A 228 56.32 -71.55 -90.82
N GLN A 229 56.84 -70.83 -91.80
CA GLN A 229 57.16 -69.41 -91.65
C GLN A 229 55.89 -68.56 -91.50
N GLN A 230 54.83 -68.86 -92.26
CA GLN A 230 53.51 -68.25 -92.11
C GLN A 230 52.88 -68.59 -90.75
N ALA A 231 52.91 -69.85 -90.33
CA ALA A 231 52.43 -70.26 -89.00
C ALA A 231 53.21 -69.57 -87.88
N GLN A 232 54.54 -69.44 -88.01
CA GLN A 232 55.38 -68.74 -87.05
C GLN A 232 55.08 -67.23 -87.02
N GLN A 233 54.76 -66.62 -88.15
CA GLN A 233 54.31 -65.23 -88.22
C GLN A 233 52.95 -65.06 -87.56
N CYS A 234 51.96 -65.91 -87.88
CA CYS A 234 50.66 -65.93 -87.23
C CYS A 234 50.78 -66.14 -85.72
N GLU A 235 51.65 -67.03 -85.25
CA GLU A 235 51.92 -67.24 -83.82
C GLU A 235 52.50 -65.99 -83.14
N ASN A 236 53.36 -65.24 -83.84
CA ASN A 236 53.91 -63.96 -83.34
C ASN A 236 52.88 -62.82 -83.38
N GLU A 237 51.93 -62.84 -84.30
CA GLU A 237 50.81 -61.89 -84.35
C GLU A 237 49.76 -62.21 -83.28
N ILE A 238 49.44 -63.51 -83.06
CA ILE A 238 48.62 -63.99 -81.94
C ILE A 238 49.22 -63.52 -80.61
N LYS A 239 50.52 -63.73 -80.37
CA LYS A 239 51.19 -63.27 -79.13
C LYS A 239 51.09 -61.75 -78.92
N LYS A 240 51.15 -60.94 -79.98
CA LYS A 240 50.93 -59.48 -79.89
C LYS A 240 49.49 -59.15 -79.51
N PHE A 241 48.51 -59.80 -80.15
CA PHE A 241 47.10 -59.59 -79.80
C PHE A 241 46.76 -60.11 -78.40
N GLU A 242 47.38 -61.19 -77.93
CA GLU A 242 47.28 -61.63 -76.54
C GLU A 242 47.84 -60.59 -75.56
N GLU A 243 48.97 -59.95 -75.87
CA GLU A 243 49.50 -58.85 -75.06
C GLU A 243 48.59 -57.61 -75.09
N GLU A 244 48.00 -57.28 -76.24
CA GLU A 244 47.06 -56.16 -76.36
C GLU A 244 45.76 -56.43 -75.61
N VAL A 245 45.22 -57.65 -75.69
CA VAL A 245 44.08 -58.09 -74.88
C VAL A 245 44.43 -58.02 -73.39
N LYS A 246 45.58 -58.54 -72.95
CA LYS A 246 46.03 -58.43 -71.54
C LYS A 246 46.13 -56.98 -71.07
N ARG A 247 46.66 -56.07 -71.91
CA ARG A 247 46.72 -54.62 -71.62
C ARG A 247 45.33 -53.99 -71.55
N MET A 248 44.42 -54.33 -72.46
CA MET A 248 43.04 -53.81 -72.47
C MET A 248 42.24 -54.34 -71.28
N THR A 249 42.36 -55.61 -70.92
CA THR A 249 41.71 -56.18 -69.73
C THR A 249 42.19 -55.47 -68.46
N ALA A 250 43.49 -55.24 -68.29
CA ALA A 250 44.01 -54.53 -67.12
C ALA A 250 43.54 -53.06 -67.03
N GLU A 251 43.40 -52.34 -68.15
CA GLU A 251 42.85 -50.98 -68.13
C GLU A 251 41.33 -50.97 -67.95
N ILE A 252 40.60 -52.00 -68.40
CA ILE A 252 39.16 -52.19 -68.08
C ILE A 252 38.99 -52.43 -66.58
N GLU A 253 39.72 -53.38 -65.99
CA GLU A 253 39.69 -53.68 -64.54
C GLU A 253 40.00 -52.43 -63.70
N ARG A 254 40.93 -51.58 -64.17
CA ARG A 254 41.25 -50.30 -63.53
C ARG A 254 40.11 -49.28 -63.69
N LEU A 255 39.53 -49.13 -64.89
CA LEU A 255 38.43 -48.20 -65.13
C LEU A 255 37.15 -48.62 -64.39
N GLU A 256 36.94 -49.92 -64.16
CA GLU A 256 35.87 -50.44 -63.31
C GLU A 256 36.11 -50.08 -61.82
N GLN A 257 37.34 -50.20 -61.33
CA GLN A 257 37.72 -49.75 -59.98
C GLN A 257 37.56 -48.22 -59.80
N GLU A 258 38.00 -47.42 -60.77
CA GLU A 258 37.83 -45.96 -60.75
C GLU A 258 36.34 -45.57 -60.82
N LEU A 259 35.53 -46.27 -61.61
CA LEU A 259 34.08 -46.08 -61.69
C LEU A 259 33.38 -46.44 -60.37
N ASP A 260 33.75 -47.53 -59.72
CA ASP A 260 33.16 -47.93 -58.43
C ASP A 260 33.56 -46.98 -57.30
N ALA A 261 34.81 -46.48 -57.27
CA ALA A 261 35.21 -45.43 -56.34
C ALA A 261 34.38 -44.14 -56.53
N ILE A 262 34.07 -43.75 -57.77
CA ILE A 262 33.22 -42.60 -58.08
C ILE A 262 31.76 -42.83 -57.65
N LYS A 263 31.21 -44.05 -57.80
CA LYS A 263 29.86 -44.40 -57.27
C LYS A 263 29.83 -44.27 -55.74
N ASP A 264 30.87 -44.75 -55.06
CA ASP A 264 31.01 -44.71 -53.61
C ASP A 264 31.08 -43.25 -53.10
N GLU A 265 31.84 -42.39 -53.78
CA GLU A 265 31.90 -40.95 -53.48
C GLU A 265 30.56 -40.24 -53.78
N GLN A 266 29.91 -40.55 -54.91
CA GLN A 266 28.58 -40.04 -55.24
C GLN A 266 27.55 -40.40 -54.16
N GLN A 267 27.56 -41.63 -53.65
CA GLN A 267 26.66 -42.07 -52.59
C GLN A 267 26.95 -41.39 -51.26
N ARG A 268 28.22 -41.16 -50.91
CA ARG A 268 28.63 -40.38 -49.72
C ARG A 268 28.13 -38.94 -49.82
N LEU A 269 28.32 -38.28 -50.96
CA LEU A 269 27.87 -36.90 -51.20
C LEU A 269 26.34 -36.78 -51.17
N GLN A 270 25.60 -37.75 -51.71
CA GLN A 270 24.13 -37.79 -51.59
C GLN A 270 23.68 -37.90 -50.12
N ASN A 271 24.36 -38.75 -49.33
CA ASN A 271 24.05 -38.90 -47.90
C ASN A 271 24.35 -37.61 -47.11
N GLU A 272 25.46 -36.92 -47.41
CA GLU A 272 25.78 -35.63 -46.78
C GLU A 272 24.77 -34.54 -47.17
N ILE A 273 24.40 -34.44 -48.45
CA ILE A 273 23.35 -33.52 -48.93
C ILE A 273 22.05 -33.77 -48.15
N GLN A 274 21.61 -35.03 -48.02
CA GLN A 274 20.39 -35.38 -47.30
C GLN A 274 20.46 -34.99 -45.81
N LEU A 275 21.60 -35.16 -45.15
CA LEU A 275 21.83 -34.70 -43.78
C LEU A 275 21.77 -33.16 -43.68
N LYS A 276 22.37 -32.45 -44.64
CA LYS A 276 22.37 -30.97 -44.68
C LYS A 276 20.98 -30.41 -44.99
N GLU A 277 20.16 -31.09 -45.78
CA GLU A 277 18.75 -30.74 -45.97
C GLU A 277 17.93 -30.91 -44.69
N GLN A 278 18.12 -32.01 -43.94
CA GLN A 278 17.49 -32.19 -42.64
C GLN A 278 17.93 -31.11 -41.63
N GLU A 279 19.21 -30.75 -41.60
CA GLU A 279 19.74 -29.68 -40.76
C GLU A 279 19.14 -28.31 -41.12
N ARG A 280 19.12 -27.97 -42.41
CA ARG A 280 18.46 -26.78 -42.97
C ARG A 280 17.00 -26.68 -42.54
N ASP A 281 16.25 -27.76 -42.64
CA ASP A 281 14.80 -27.72 -42.39
C ASP A 281 14.47 -27.73 -40.88
N ARG A 282 15.31 -28.36 -40.04
CA ARG A 282 15.31 -28.13 -38.58
C ARG A 282 15.58 -26.68 -38.22
N LEU A 283 16.54 -26.02 -38.90
CA LEU A 283 16.86 -24.61 -38.67
C LEU A 283 15.71 -23.68 -39.12
N LYS A 284 15.07 -23.96 -40.27
CA LYS A 284 13.84 -23.24 -40.69
C LYS A 284 12.71 -23.35 -39.65
N GLN A 285 12.50 -24.53 -39.07
CA GLN A 285 11.51 -24.72 -38.00
C GLN A 285 11.85 -23.90 -36.75
N LYS A 286 13.10 -23.94 -36.28
CA LYS A 286 13.57 -23.11 -35.15
C LYS A 286 13.39 -21.61 -35.43
N PHE A 287 13.77 -21.14 -36.62
CA PHE A 287 13.60 -19.75 -37.02
C PHE A 287 12.13 -19.32 -37.05
N ARG A 288 11.21 -20.19 -37.52
CA ARG A 288 9.77 -19.92 -37.50
C ARG A 288 9.24 -19.78 -36.07
N ILE A 289 9.66 -20.65 -35.15
CA ILE A 289 9.27 -20.59 -33.73
C ILE A 289 9.78 -19.31 -33.08
N GLU A 290 11.06 -18.97 -33.26
CA GLU A 290 11.62 -17.77 -32.63
C GLU A 290 11.07 -16.47 -33.24
N LYS A 291 10.71 -16.46 -34.53
CA LYS A 291 9.95 -15.35 -35.14
C LYS A 291 8.57 -15.18 -34.50
N GLN A 292 7.82 -16.26 -34.29
CA GLN A 292 6.52 -16.19 -33.61
C GLN A 292 6.66 -15.74 -32.15
N ARG A 293 7.76 -16.12 -31.48
CA ARG A 293 8.09 -15.66 -30.12
C ARG A 293 8.45 -14.17 -30.09
N LEU A 294 9.18 -13.68 -31.09
CA LEU A 294 9.48 -12.25 -31.25
C LEU A 294 8.20 -11.44 -31.48
N GLU A 295 7.32 -11.92 -32.35
CA GLU A 295 5.99 -11.32 -32.58
C GLU A 295 5.15 -11.29 -31.29
N GLN A 296 5.19 -12.35 -30.47
CA GLN A 296 4.52 -12.36 -29.16
C GLN A 296 5.14 -11.36 -28.17
N LEU A 297 6.48 -11.27 -28.10
CA LEU A 297 7.19 -10.34 -27.22
C LEU A 297 6.93 -8.88 -27.62
N GLN A 298 6.86 -8.57 -28.92
CA GLN A 298 6.48 -7.23 -29.41
C GLN A 298 5.05 -6.87 -28.99
N ASN A 299 4.10 -7.80 -29.11
CA ASN A 299 2.72 -7.60 -28.64
C ASN A 299 2.60 -7.49 -27.11
N GLN A 300 3.53 -8.06 -26.34
CA GLN A 300 3.61 -7.87 -24.88
C GLN A 300 4.22 -6.52 -24.52
N LEU A 301 5.28 -6.11 -25.23
CA LEU A 301 5.94 -4.81 -25.04
C LEU A 301 4.97 -3.66 -25.29
N GLN A 302 4.23 -3.68 -26.41
CA GLN A 302 3.23 -2.64 -26.72
C GLN A 302 2.20 -2.52 -25.58
N LYS A 303 1.66 -3.63 -25.08
CA LYS A 303 0.69 -3.62 -23.97
C LYS A 303 1.25 -3.08 -22.66
N LEU A 304 2.55 -3.25 -22.41
CA LEU A 304 3.22 -2.67 -21.25
C LEU A 304 3.46 -1.15 -21.44
N GLU A 305 3.70 -0.72 -22.67
CA GLU A 305 3.88 0.69 -23.04
C GLU A 305 2.55 1.46 -23.00
N ASP A 306 1.47 0.87 -23.53
CA ASP A 306 0.09 1.36 -23.40
C ASP A 306 -0.31 1.49 -21.91
N ALA A 307 -0.03 0.46 -21.10
CA ALA A 307 -0.33 0.46 -19.67
C ALA A 307 0.53 1.47 -18.89
N LYS A 308 1.79 1.68 -19.30
CA LYS A 308 2.66 2.72 -18.74
C LYS A 308 2.09 4.11 -18.99
N GLN A 309 1.63 4.41 -20.21
CA GLN A 309 1.02 5.71 -20.51
C GLN A 309 -0.21 5.97 -19.63
N VAL A 310 -1.10 4.99 -19.49
CA VAL A 310 -2.30 5.12 -18.63
C VAL A 310 -1.93 5.37 -17.15
N LEU A 311 -0.85 4.77 -16.65
CA LEU A 311 -0.34 5.02 -15.30
C LEU A 311 0.32 6.41 -15.16
N GLU A 312 0.97 6.92 -16.20
CA GLU A 312 1.53 8.28 -16.21
C GLU A 312 0.40 9.33 -16.22
N GLU A 313 -0.64 9.15 -17.03
CA GLU A 313 -1.85 9.99 -17.02
C GLU A 313 -2.59 9.96 -15.68
N GLN A 314 -2.66 8.80 -15.01
CA GLN A 314 -3.26 8.68 -13.68
C GLN A 314 -2.43 9.40 -12.61
N ARG A 315 -1.09 9.32 -12.69
CA ARG A 315 -0.19 10.02 -11.77
C ARG A 315 -0.32 11.54 -11.89
N GLU A 316 -0.45 12.06 -13.11
CA GLU A 316 -0.62 13.51 -13.34
C GLU A 316 -1.92 14.03 -12.73
N ARG A 317 -3.05 13.33 -12.92
CA ARG A 317 -4.33 13.70 -12.27
C ARG A 317 -4.29 13.65 -10.74
N LEU A 318 -3.49 12.73 -10.16
CA LEU A 318 -3.29 12.65 -8.70
C LEU A 318 -2.40 13.79 -8.19
N GLU A 319 -1.42 14.24 -8.98
CA GLU A 319 -0.60 15.41 -8.67
C GLU A 319 -1.44 16.70 -8.70
N GLU A 320 -2.27 16.90 -9.73
CA GLU A 320 -3.23 18.02 -9.82
C GLU A 320 -4.18 18.05 -8.61
N LEU A 321 -4.75 16.90 -8.24
CA LEU A 321 -5.65 16.78 -7.09
C LEU A 321 -4.94 17.06 -5.76
N ARG A 322 -3.68 16.61 -5.58
CA ARG A 322 -2.90 16.93 -4.38
C ARG A 322 -2.66 18.44 -4.29
N GLN A 323 -2.28 19.08 -5.39
CA GLN A 323 -2.09 20.53 -5.44
C GLN A 323 -3.38 21.33 -5.24
N GLN A 324 -4.56 20.77 -5.54
CA GLN A 324 -5.84 21.38 -5.15
C GLN A 324 -6.05 21.29 -3.63
N ILE A 325 -5.91 20.10 -3.05
CA ILE A 325 -6.08 19.86 -1.61
C ILE A 325 -5.10 20.70 -0.77
N GLU A 326 -3.86 20.86 -1.23
CA GLU A 326 -2.85 21.72 -0.60
C GLU A 326 -3.32 23.19 -0.54
N ARG A 327 -3.88 23.73 -1.63
CA ARG A 327 -4.44 25.10 -1.67
C ARG A 327 -5.70 25.27 -0.82
N GLU A 328 -6.56 24.26 -0.75
CA GLU A 328 -7.73 24.27 0.13
C GLU A 328 -7.31 24.24 1.61
N LEU A 329 -6.28 23.46 1.96
CA LEU A 329 -5.70 23.42 3.30
C LEU A 329 -5.08 24.77 3.71
N GLU A 330 -4.34 25.44 2.82
CA GLU A 330 -3.77 26.78 3.07
C GLU A 330 -4.85 27.83 3.38
N GLU A 331 -5.97 27.82 2.63
CA GLU A 331 -7.08 28.75 2.85
C GLU A 331 -7.84 28.44 4.15
N VAL A 332 -8.07 27.16 4.48
CA VAL A 332 -8.66 26.78 5.78
C VAL A 332 -7.75 27.21 6.94
N ASN A 333 -6.43 27.02 6.84
CA ASN A 333 -5.49 27.48 7.86
C ASN A 333 -5.51 29.01 8.03
N ARG A 334 -5.64 29.76 6.94
CA ARG A 334 -5.82 31.23 6.98
C ARG A 334 -7.10 31.63 7.71
N GLN A 335 -8.20 30.93 7.44
CA GLN A 335 -9.49 31.19 8.10
C GLN A 335 -9.44 30.86 9.61
N VAL A 336 -8.77 29.78 10.01
CA VAL A 336 -8.52 29.45 11.42
C VAL A 336 -7.75 30.58 12.12
N GLN A 337 -6.65 31.05 11.53
CA GLN A 337 -5.85 32.16 12.10
C GLN A 337 -6.65 33.47 12.25
N GLN A 338 -7.56 33.76 11.31
CA GLN A 338 -8.47 34.91 11.42
C GLN A 338 -9.46 34.76 12.58
N ILE A 339 -10.02 33.56 12.78
CA ILE A 339 -10.94 33.25 13.88
C ILE A 339 -10.21 33.30 15.23
N GLU A 340 -9.00 32.76 15.32
CA GLU A 340 -8.15 32.85 16.52
C GLU A 340 -7.86 34.30 16.91
N HIS A 341 -7.58 35.17 15.94
CA HIS A 341 -7.38 36.60 16.20
C HIS A 341 -8.67 37.29 16.69
N GLN A 342 -9.82 37.01 16.07
CA GLN A 342 -11.12 37.53 16.52
C GLN A 342 -11.46 37.07 17.95
N ILE A 343 -11.12 35.84 18.32
CA ILE A 343 -11.29 35.33 19.69
C ILE A 343 -10.43 36.13 20.68
N GLN A 344 -9.17 36.45 20.33
CA GLN A 344 -8.29 37.27 21.16
C GLN A 344 -8.83 38.72 21.33
N GLU A 345 -9.33 39.34 20.26
CA GLU A 345 -9.95 40.67 20.33
C GLU A 345 -11.19 40.68 21.24
N LEU A 346 -12.03 39.64 21.14
CA LEU A 346 -13.23 39.49 21.98
C LEU A 346 -12.87 39.23 23.44
N GLN A 347 -11.85 38.42 23.73
CA GLN A 347 -11.33 38.20 25.09
C GLN A 347 -10.84 39.52 25.69
N ALA A 348 -9.97 40.26 24.98
CA ALA A 348 -9.48 41.57 25.42
C ALA A 348 -10.60 42.63 25.52
N ARG A 349 -11.76 42.44 24.88
CA ARG A 349 -12.95 43.28 25.08
C ARG A 349 -13.73 42.87 26.34
N ILE A 350 -13.86 41.57 26.61
CA ILE A 350 -14.51 41.06 27.83
C ILE A 350 -13.76 41.51 29.08
N GLU A 351 -12.43 41.44 29.09
CA GLU A 351 -11.60 41.91 30.21
C GLU A 351 -11.82 43.40 30.52
N ARG A 352 -11.86 44.26 29.48
CA ARG A 352 -12.15 45.69 29.63
C ARG A 352 -13.55 45.94 30.21
N LEU A 353 -14.57 45.24 29.71
CA LEU A 353 -15.94 45.34 30.22
C LEU A 353 -16.06 44.84 31.68
N GLN A 354 -15.29 43.82 32.06
CA GLN A 354 -15.24 43.34 33.45
C GLN A 354 -14.61 44.37 34.39
N GLU A 355 -13.56 45.08 33.96
CA GLU A 355 -12.99 46.18 34.74
C GLU A 355 -13.94 47.39 34.83
N GLU A 356 -14.60 47.77 33.73
CA GLU A 356 -15.65 48.81 33.74
C GLU A 356 -16.77 48.48 34.73
N ILE A 357 -17.27 47.24 34.71
CA ILE A 357 -18.27 46.75 35.69
C ILE A 357 -17.73 46.83 37.13
N ARG A 358 -16.46 46.48 37.37
CA ARG A 358 -15.84 46.55 38.69
C ARG A 358 -15.74 47.99 39.21
N GLN A 359 -15.41 48.95 38.34
CA GLN A 359 -15.38 50.36 38.72
C GLN A 359 -16.79 50.90 39.03
N LEU A 360 -17.79 50.59 38.19
CA LEU A 360 -19.18 50.97 38.44
C LEU A 360 -19.73 50.38 39.76
N GLN A 361 -19.34 49.15 40.13
CA GLN A 361 -19.70 48.56 41.42
C GLN A 361 -19.09 49.32 42.61
N LEU A 362 -17.86 49.84 42.48
CA LEU A 362 -17.22 50.67 43.51
C LEU A 362 -17.87 52.06 43.62
N GLU A 363 -18.31 52.65 42.50
CA GLU A 363 -19.08 53.90 42.50
C GLU A 363 -20.46 53.73 43.15
N ILE A 364 -21.17 52.64 42.85
CA ILE A 364 -22.45 52.29 43.52
C ILE A 364 -22.25 52.18 45.03
N GLN A 365 -21.28 51.39 45.50
CA GLN A 365 -20.98 51.26 46.94
C GLN A 365 -20.59 52.58 47.62
N ARG A 366 -20.02 53.53 46.87
CA ARG A 366 -19.73 54.87 47.37
C ARG A 366 -21.01 55.70 47.51
N ILE A 367 -21.88 55.67 46.50
CA ILE A 367 -23.17 56.38 46.50
C ILE A 367 -24.08 55.82 47.62
N GLU A 368 -24.14 54.51 47.80
CA GLU A 368 -24.89 53.86 48.88
C GLU A 368 -24.48 54.36 50.27
N ARG A 369 -23.17 54.50 50.54
CA ARG A 369 -22.68 55.08 51.81
C ARG A 369 -23.04 56.54 51.95
N GLN A 370 -22.91 57.33 50.87
CA GLN A 370 -23.31 58.74 50.89
C GLN A 370 -24.82 58.92 51.12
N MET A 371 -25.66 57.99 50.67
CA MET A 371 -27.09 57.97 51.01
C MET A 371 -27.30 57.66 52.50
N GLN A 372 -26.63 56.64 53.06
CA GLN A 372 -26.71 56.31 54.49
C GLN A 372 -26.25 57.47 55.40
N ASP A 373 -25.16 58.16 55.03
CA ASP A 373 -24.70 59.36 55.76
C ASP A 373 -25.74 60.50 55.71
N LEU A 374 -26.41 60.68 54.56
CA LEU A 374 -27.48 61.68 54.40
C LEU A 374 -28.78 61.31 55.12
N GLU A 375 -29.14 60.03 55.18
CA GLU A 375 -30.28 59.53 55.98
C GLU A 375 -30.06 59.78 57.48
N ILE A 376 -28.82 59.58 57.97
CA ILE A 376 -28.44 59.88 59.35
C ILE A 376 -28.50 61.38 59.65
N GLU A 377 -28.04 62.25 58.73
CA GLU A 377 -28.17 63.70 58.90
C GLU A 377 -29.63 64.19 58.79
N LEU A 378 -30.45 63.60 57.92
CA LEU A 378 -31.88 63.91 57.84
C LEU A 378 -32.58 63.61 59.16
N ALA A 379 -32.38 62.41 59.74
CA ALA A 379 -32.94 62.06 61.04
C ALA A 379 -32.45 62.98 62.19
N ARG A 380 -31.21 63.47 62.12
CA ARG A 380 -30.67 64.49 63.06
C ARG A 380 -31.31 65.86 62.89
N ILE A 381 -31.76 66.21 61.68
CA ILE A 381 -32.48 67.46 61.40
C ILE A 381 -33.94 67.33 61.87
N GLU A 382 -34.59 66.20 61.62
CA GLU A 382 -35.96 65.90 62.09
C GLU A 382 -36.07 65.97 63.62
N GLN A 383 -35.14 65.35 64.36
CA GLN A 383 -35.10 65.45 65.83
C GLN A 383 -34.92 66.89 66.33
N LYS A 384 -34.13 67.72 65.64
CA LYS A 384 -33.95 69.15 65.98
C LYS A 384 -35.20 69.96 65.64
N LEU A 385 -35.93 69.59 64.58
CA LEU A 385 -37.20 70.21 64.23
C LEU A 385 -38.24 69.92 65.32
N GLU A 386 -38.42 68.65 65.72
CA GLU A 386 -39.32 68.25 66.81
C GLU A 386 -38.99 68.96 68.12
N GLU A 387 -37.70 69.05 68.50
CA GLU A 387 -37.28 69.78 69.69
C GLU A 387 -37.56 71.30 69.59
N THR A 388 -37.51 71.86 68.39
CA THR A 388 -37.80 73.28 68.13
C THR A 388 -39.31 73.56 68.11
N GLU A 389 -40.11 72.66 67.55
CA GLU A 389 -41.57 72.70 67.57
C GLU A 389 -42.11 72.59 69.00
N ARG A 390 -41.53 71.71 69.83
CA ARG A 390 -41.88 71.63 71.26
C ARG A 390 -41.54 72.94 71.99
N LYS A 391 -40.37 73.53 71.77
CA LYS A 391 -40.01 74.84 72.32
C LYS A 391 -40.94 75.96 71.84
N LEU A 392 -41.39 75.92 70.58
CA LEU A 392 -42.37 76.86 70.05
C LEU A 392 -43.74 76.69 70.73
N GLN A 393 -44.17 75.45 70.99
CA GLN A 393 -45.40 75.16 71.73
C GLN A 393 -45.30 75.61 73.21
N GLU A 394 -44.16 75.37 73.86
CA GLU A 394 -43.84 75.88 75.21
C GLU A 394 -43.91 77.43 75.21
N CYS A 395 -43.32 78.10 74.22
CA CYS A 395 -43.41 79.56 74.08
C CYS A 395 -44.83 80.07 73.81
N GLN A 396 -45.64 79.35 73.02
CA GLN A 396 -47.04 79.71 72.77
C GLN A 396 -47.89 79.60 74.05
N GLN A 397 -47.74 78.52 74.82
CA GLN A 397 -48.40 78.37 76.13
C GLN A 397 -48.02 79.50 77.10
N ASN A 398 -46.74 79.88 77.13
CA ASN A 398 -46.28 81.03 77.92
C ASN A 398 -46.89 82.36 77.43
N MET A 399 -47.07 82.57 76.12
CA MET A 399 -47.77 83.74 75.58
C MET A 399 -49.25 83.73 75.95
N ASP A 400 -49.93 82.58 75.90
CA ASP A 400 -51.34 82.45 76.25
C ASP A 400 -51.57 82.72 77.75
N GLU A 401 -50.69 82.22 78.62
CA GLU A 401 -50.64 82.59 80.04
C GLU A 401 -50.42 84.10 80.27
N ILE A 402 -49.54 84.73 79.50
CA ILE A 402 -49.27 86.17 79.59
C ILE A 402 -50.50 86.97 79.11
N ASN A 403 -51.15 86.54 78.04
CA ASN A 403 -52.39 87.13 77.54
C ASN A 403 -53.53 87.00 78.55
N GLU A 404 -53.66 85.87 79.25
CA GLU A 404 -54.64 85.75 80.34
C GLU A 404 -54.33 86.71 81.50
N LYS A 405 -53.05 86.82 81.91
CA LYS A 405 -52.62 87.77 82.95
C LYS A 405 -52.86 89.23 82.53
N ILE A 406 -52.68 89.56 81.25
CA ILE A 406 -53.03 90.88 80.69
C ILE A 406 -54.54 91.11 80.79
N ASN A 407 -55.38 90.17 80.35
CA ASN A 407 -56.84 90.28 80.46
C ASN A 407 -57.31 90.46 81.91
N GLN A 408 -56.71 89.73 82.86
CA GLN A 408 -56.97 89.88 84.30
C GLN A 408 -56.58 91.28 84.80
N ILE A 409 -55.44 91.82 84.35
CA ILE A 409 -54.98 93.19 84.69
C ILE A 409 -55.91 94.25 84.06
N GLU A 410 -56.35 94.08 82.82
CA GLU A 410 -57.32 94.98 82.18
C GLU A 410 -58.65 95.03 82.95
N ASP A 411 -59.15 93.88 83.40
CA ASP A 411 -60.37 93.83 84.21
C ASP A 411 -60.16 94.42 85.62
N MET A 412 -58.96 94.32 86.20
CA MET A 412 -58.61 95.08 87.39
C MET A 412 -58.58 96.59 87.13
N ILE A 413 -58.04 97.04 85.99
CA ILE A 413 -58.04 98.45 85.57
C ILE A 413 -59.48 98.95 85.42
N LYS A 414 -60.36 98.25 84.68
CA LYS A 414 -61.78 98.61 84.52
C LYS A 414 -62.49 98.76 85.88
N ARG A 415 -62.22 97.87 86.85
CA ARG A 415 -62.77 97.97 88.22
C ARG A 415 -62.23 99.19 88.98
N ILE A 416 -60.95 99.51 88.82
CA ILE A 416 -60.32 100.71 89.41
C ILE A 416 -60.87 101.99 88.77
N GLU A 417 -61.06 102.03 87.46
CA GLU A 417 -61.68 103.15 86.74
C GLU A 417 -63.12 103.39 87.19
N GLN A 418 -63.94 102.33 87.27
CA GLN A 418 -65.30 102.40 87.85
C GLN A 418 -65.29 102.92 89.30
N ALA A 419 -64.32 102.48 90.12
CA ALA A 419 -64.16 102.99 91.48
C ALA A 419 -63.75 104.47 91.51
N ILE A 420 -62.88 104.92 90.59
CA ILE A 420 -62.49 106.33 90.43
C ILE A 420 -63.70 107.16 89.96
N GLU A 421 -64.52 106.66 89.04
CA GLU A 421 -65.78 107.28 88.59
C GLU A 421 -66.75 107.46 89.76
N MET A 422 -67.00 106.40 90.54
CA MET A 422 -67.83 106.48 91.75
C MET A 422 -67.29 107.50 92.77
N LYS A 423 -65.96 107.58 92.95
CA LYS A 423 -65.34 108.59 93.83
C LYS A 423 -65.41 110.01 93.24
N ARG A 424 -65.35 110.18 91.92
CA ARG A 424 -65.58 111.48 91.23
C ARG A 424 -67.03 111.93 91.42
N ASN A 425 -68.00 111.06 91.19
CA ASN A 425 -69.42 111.36 91.36
C ASN A 425 -69.73 111.72 92.82
N ARG A 426 -69.22 110.94 93.79
CA ARG A 426 -69.35 111.28 95.21
C ARG A 426 -68.65 112.59 95.60
N LYS A 427 -67.55 112.96 94.93
CA LYS A 427 -66.89 114.26 95.10
C LYS A 427 -67.73 115.41 94.50
N GLN A 428 -68.42 115.19 93.38
CA GLN A 428 -69.37 116.16 92.83
C GLN A 428 -70.60 116.35 93.74
N GLU A 429 -71.20 115.26 94.24
CA GLU A 429 -72.29 115.31 95.23
C GLU A 429 -71.89 116.09 96.49
N LEU A 430 -70.68 115.85 97.02
CA LEU A 430 -70.15 116.61 98.15
C LEU A 430 -69.87 118.08 97.80
N ALA A 431 -69.57 118.40 96.55
CA ALA A 431 -69.39 119.78 96.10
C ALA A 431 -70.73 120.53 95.95
N THR A 432 -71.79 119.91 95.40
CA THR A 432 -73.13 120.50 95.37
C THR A 432 -73.73 120.61 96.78
N TYR A 433 -73.55 119.61 97.63
CA TYR A 433 -73.97 119.67 99.04
C TYR A 433 -73.24 120.76 99.83
N LYS A 434 -71.94 120.96 99.57
CA LYS A 434 -71.19 122.12 100.10
C LYS A 434 -71.78 123.44 99.58
N LEU A 435 -72.16 123.52 98.31
CA LEU A 435 -72.73 124.73 97.71
C LEU A 435 -74.08 125.10 98.36
N ASP A 436 -74.95 124.12 98.57
CA ASP A 436 -76.22 124.25 99.30
C ASP A 436 -76.01 124.74 100.75
N LEU A 437 -75.02 124.17 101.46
CA LEU A 437 -74.63 124.66 102.80
C LEU A 437 -74.11 126.10 102.77
N GLN A 438 -73.32 126.49 101.75
CA GLN A 438 -72.87 127.87 101.59
C GLN A 438 -74.03 128.83 101.28
N GLN A 439 -75.02 128.41 100.48
CA GLN A 439 -76.21 129.20 100.18
C GLN A 439 -77.09 129.39 101.43
N LYS A 440 -77.30 128.32 102.22
CA LYS A 440 -78.00 128.39 103.52
C LYS A 440 -77.29 129.29 104.53
N LEU A 441 -75.96 129.33 104.51
CA LEU A 441 -75.18 130.27 105.33
C LEU A 441 -75.40 131.73 104.89
N VAL A 442 -75.45 132.01 103.58
CA VAL A 442 -75.77 133.35 103.05
C VAL A 442 -77.19 133.79 103.42
N GLU A 443 -78.17 132.89 103.36
CA GLU A 443 -79.53 133.17 103.88
C GLU A 443 -79.54 133.48 105.39
N ALA A 444 -78.80 132.72 106.19
CA ALA A 444 -78.71 132.94 107.64
C ALA A 444 -78.06 134.31 107.96
N ILE A 445 -77.00 134.69 107.24
CA ILE A 445 -76.38 136.02 107.33
C ILE A 445 -77.38 137.10 106.93
N SER A 446 -78.18 136.89 105.88
CA SER A 446 -79.17 137.86 105.41
C SER A 446 -80.30 138.07 106.43
N LYS A 447 -80.76 136.99 107.08
CA LYS A 447 -81.71 137.03 108.21
C LYS A 447 -81.11 137.75 109.43
N MET A 448 -79.84 137.53 109.73
CA MET A 448 -79.12 138.25 110.80
C MET A 448 -79.03 139.76 110.53
N VAL A 449 -78.76 140.18 109.29
CA VAL A 449 -78.74 141.60 108.89
C VAL A 449 -80.13 142.24 109.01
N GLN A 450 -81.20 141.53 108.64
CA GLN A 450 -82.57 142.03 108.86
C GLN A 450 -82.89 142.25 110.36
N ILE A 451 -82.45 141.34 111.24
CA ILE A 451 -82.60 141.50 112.69
C ILE A 451 -81.78 142.70 113.20
N GLN A 452 -80.56 142.93 112.71
CA GLN A 452 -79.77 144.10 113.07
C GLN A 452 -80.47 145.42 112.67
N ILE A 453 -81.12 145.47 111.50
CA ILE A 453 -81.91 146.63 111.06
C ILE A 453 -83.11 146.86 111.99
N GLN A 454 -83.82 145.81 112.40
CA GLN A 454 -84.92 145.93 113.37
C GLN A 454 -84.45 146.44 114.74
N VAL A 455 -83.30 145.96 115.23
CA VAL A 455 -82.70 146.43 116.50
C VAL A 455 -82.33 147.92 116.43
N ALA A 456 -81.76 148.37 115.31
CA ALA A 456 -81.46 149.80 115.11
C ALA A 456 -82.72 150.68 115.11
N LEU A 457 -83.80 150.22 114.47
CA LEU A 457 -85.09 150.93 114.46
C LEU A 457 -85.68 151.07 115.88
N LEU A 458 -85.64 150.00 116.69
CA LEU A 458 -86.10 150.01 118.07
C LEU A 458 -85.25 150.95 118.95
N GLN A 459 -83.94 151.01 118.74
CA GLN A 459 -83.05 151.94 119.44
C GLN A 459 -83.38 153.42 119.11
N GLN A 460 -83.75 153.71 117.86
CA GLN A 460 -84.21 155.05 117.45
C GLN A 460 -85.51 155.44 118.17
N GLN A 461 -86.50 154.54 118.22
CA GLN A 461 -87.77 154.76 118.92
C GLN A 461 -87.58 154.99 120.44
N ILE A 462 -86.72 154.19 121.08
CA ILE A 462 -86.36 154.36 122.50
C ILE A 462 -85.72 155.74 122.76
N THR A 463 -84.96 156.27 121.80
CA THR A 463 -84.31 157.58 121.92
C THR A 463 -85.34 158.71 121.86
N GLN A 464 -86.25 158.69 120.88
CA GLN A 464 -87.33 159.67 120.76
C GLN A 464 -88.26 159.66 122.00
N GLY A 465 -88.58 158.49 122.56
CA GLY A 465 -89.36 158.37 123.80
C GLY A 465 -88.69 159.03 125.01
N LYS A 466 -87.34 158.95 125.11
CA LYS A 466 -86.59 159.64 126.18
C LYS A 466 -86.65 161.17 126.04
N GLU A 467 -86.64 161.69 124.82
CA GLU A 467 -86.74 163.14 124.58
C GLU A 467 -88.13 163.68 124.95
N GLN A 468 -89.20 162.96 124.61
CA GLN A 468 -90.57 163.30 125.02
C GLN A 468 -90.73 163.31 126.55
N ILE A 469 -90.17 162.32 127.25
CA ILE A 469 -90.16 162.28 128.73
C ILE A 469 -89.41 163.49 129.32
N ASN A 470 -88.30 163.91 128.70
CA ASN A 470 -87.54 165.07 129.15
C ASN A 470 -88.27 166.41 128.87
N GLN A 471 -89.05 166.51 127.78
CA GLN A 471 -89.95 167.65 127.56
C GLN A 471 -91.03 167.73 128.65
N LEU A 472 -91.71 166.60 128.93
CA LEU A 472 -92.75 166.51 129.98
C LEU A 472 -92.24 166.88 131.38
N LYS A 473 -90.97 166.57 131.71
CA LYS A 473 -90.36 167.02 132.97
C LYS A 473 -90.22 168.55 133.05
N ARG A 474 -89.85 169.22 131.96
CA ARG A 474 -89.66 170.68 131.93
C ARG A 474 -90.99 171.43 132.06
N THR A 475 -92.07 170.94 131.47
CA THR A 475 -93.42 171.49 131.69
C THR A 475 -93.93 171.26 133.11
N LEU A 476 -93.57 170.15 133.75
CA LEU A 476 -93.91 169.89 135.16
C LEU A 476 -93.23 170.88 136.12
N GLU A 477 -91.98 171.25 135.87
CA GLU A 477 -91.26 172.25 136.68
C GLU A 477 -91.83 173.67 136.50
N THR A 478 -92.22 174.05 135.28
CA THR A 478 -92.88 175.35 135.04
C THR A 478 -94.28 175.42 135.67
N LEU A 479 -95.03 174.31 135.68
CA LEU A 479 -96.27 174.19 136.44
C LEU A 479 -96.05 174.36 137.95
N LYS A 480 -95.05 173.69 138.54
CA LYS A 480 -94.67 173.88 139.96
C LYS A 480 -94.38 175.34 140.29
N HIS A 481 -93.56 176.01 139.47
CA HIS A 481 -93.18 177.40 139.72
C HIS A 481 -94.37 178.38 139.58
N THR A 482 -95.36 178.02 138.75
CA THR A 482 -96.61 178.79 138.61
C THR A 482 -97.55 178.60 139.80
N VAL A 483 -97.71 177.37 140.31
CA VAL A 483 -98.49 177.09 141.53
C VAL A 483 -97.90 177.83 142.73
N GLN A 484 -96.57 177.80 142.88
CA GLN A 484 -95.87 178.47 143.97
C GLN A 484 -95.95 180.02 143.90
N LYS A 485 -96.32 180.57 142.74
CA LYS A 485 -96.65 182.00 142.58
C LYS A 485 -98.06 182.32 143.09
N LEU A 486 -99.04 181.45 142.80
CA LEU A 486 -100.42 181.56 143.31
C LEU A 486 -100.46 181.49 144.85
N GLU A 487 -99.72 180.56 145.45
CA GLU A 487 -99.61 180.43 146.92
C GLU A 487 -99.10 181.72 147.61
N ASN A 488 -98.17 182.43 146.98
CA ASN A 488 -97.63 183.68 147.53
C ASN A 488 -98.60 184.86 147.35
N GLN A 489 -99.46 184.86 146.32
CA GLN A 489 -100.50 185.88 146.12
C GLN A 489 -101.67 185.71 147.10
N MET A 490 -102.02 184.47 147.49
CA MET A 490 -102.97 184.24 148.60
C MET A 490 -102.51 184.92 149.89
N ARG A 491 -101.23 184.72 150.28
CA ARG A 491 -100.64 185.28 151.51
C ARG A 491 -100.53 186.80 151.54
N SER A 492 -100.63 187.50 150.41
CA SER A 492 -100.71 188.97 150.39
C SER A 492 -102.13 189.49 150.62
N LEU A 493 -103.16 188.84 150.05
CA LEU A 493 -104.55 189.29 150.16
C LEU A 493 -105.18 188.97 151.52
N GLU A 494 -104.75 187.89 152.19
CA GLU A 494 -105.06 187.64 153.60
C GLU A 494 -104.57 188.75 154.56
N LYS A 495 -103.73 189.68 154.07
CA LYS A 495 -103.03 190.69 154.88
C LYS A 495 -103.63 192.10 154.80
N GLU A 496 -104.46 192.40 153.82
CA GLU A 496 -105.16 193.70 153.70
C GLU A 496 -106.48 193.74 154.48
N PHE A 497 -106.95 192.58 154.95
CA PHE A 497 -108.17 192.37 155.76
C PHE A 497 -108.05 192.90 157.21
N LYS A 498 -107.46 194.09 157.42
CA LYS A 498 -107.14 194.59 158.77
C LYS A 498 -107.02 196.10 158.99
N ILE A 499 -107.54 196.92 158.07
CA ILE A 499 -107.73 198.38 158.30
C ILE A 499 -109.18 198.83 158.00
N LEU A 500 -109.89 198.09 157.13
CA LEU A 500 -111.34 198.08 156.95
C LEU A 500 -111.81 196.62 156.74
#